data_AF-A0A2D5QGH3-F1
#
_entry.id   AF-A0A2D5QGH3-F1
#
_cell.length_a   1.000
_cell.length_b   1.000
_cell.length_c   1.000
_cell.angle_alpha   90.00
_cell.angle_beta   90.00
_cell.angle_gamma   90.00
#
_symmetry.space_group_name_H-M   'P 1'
#
loop_
_entity.id
_entity.type
_entity.pdbx_description
1 polymer ?
#
loop_
_entity_poly.entity_id
_entity_poly.type
_entity_poly.pdbx_seq_one_letter_code
_entity_poly.pdbx_strand_id
1 'polypeptide(L)'
;MIKAGVPIYSPLQIFFGTFCFGPLAMLYFLWKNFQNMQLFVEAKKVIFYGSIFVVILATCLQLSPSNITLLIPGLIVPFFYALAALQISTSMQVTKKDIEANSSWRIQSLWNIIGFGLLFYLPWELFFMLLQKINVA
;
A
#
# COMPACT_ATOMS: atom_id res chain seq x y z
N MET A 1 3.96 20.31 27.58
CA MET A 1 3.57 19.06 26.88
C MET A 1 4.02 19.16 25.43
N ILE A 2 5.03 18.39 25.01
CA ILE A 2 5.45 18.35 23.60
C ILE A 2 4.31 17.68 22.83
N LYS A 3 3.60 18.43 21.98
CA LYS A 3 2.56 17.86 21.12
C LYS A 3 3.28 16.93 20.14
N ALA A 4 3.13 15.62 20.31
CA ALA A 4 3.76 14.66 19.42
C ALA A 4 3.30 14.94 17.98
N GLY A 5 4.25 15.13 17.06
CA GLY A 5 3.94 15.42 15.65
C GLY A 5 2.99 14.37 15.04
N VAL A 6 2.22 14.78 14.04
CA VAL A 6 1.34 13.87 13.30
C VAL A 6 2.21 12.86 12.57
N PRO A 7 1.99 11.54 12.74
CA PRO A 7 2.84 10.54 12.13
C PRO A 7 2.57 10.42 10.63
N ILE A 8 3.61 10.44 9.80
CA ILE A 8 3.52 10.33 8.35
C ILE A 8 4.47 9.23 7.87
N TYR A 9 4.00 8.37 6.98
CA TYR A 9 4.86 7.40 6.31
C TYR A 9 5.68 8.12 5.24
N SER A 10 6.99 7.95 5.26
CA SER A 10 7.86 8.43 4.18
C SER A 10 7.62 7.63 2.88
N PRO A 11 8.01 8.16 1.71
CA PRO A 11 7.81 7.47 0.44
C PRO A 11 8.45 6.07 0.38
N LEU A 12 9.66 5.92 0.93
CA LEU A 12 10.31 4.60 0.99
C LEU A 12 9.62 3.63 1.95
N GLN A 13 9.02 4.13 3.05
CA GLN A 13 8.22 3.28 3.94
C GLN A 13 6.95 2.79 3.25
N ILE A 14 6.31 3.63 2.44
CA ILE A 14 5.16 3.24 1.62
C ILE A 14 5.59 2.23 0.57
N PHE A 15 6.71 2.46 -0.12
CA PHE A 15 7.25 1.52 -1.10
C PHE A 15 7.51 0.13 -0.52
N PHE A 16 8.36 0.04 0.52
CA PHE A 16 8.71 -1.25 1.11
C PHE A 16 7.53 -1.90 1.83
N GLY A 17 6.68 -1.11 2.50
CA GLY A 17 5.46 -1.63 3.11
C GLY A 17 4.51 -2.23 2.07
N THR A 18 4.32 -1.54 0.95
CA THR A 18 3.48 -2.02 -0.16
C THR A 18 4.06 -3.27 -0.82
N PHE A 19 5.36 -3.23 -1.13
CA PHE A 19 6.06 -4.33 -1.80
C PHE A 19 6.00 -5.61 -0.97
N CYS A 20 6.22 -5.53 0.35
CA CYS A 20 6.24 -6.69 1.23
C CYS A 20 4.84 -7.16 1.68
N PHE A 21 3.86 -6.26 1.80
CA PHE A 21 2.56 -6.57 2.43
C PHE A 21 1.35 -6.44 1.50
N GLY A 22 1.58 -6.24 0.20
CA GLY A 22 0.53 -6.33 -0.80
C GLY A 22 -0.26 -5.04 -1.05
N PRO A 23 -1.24 -5.10 -1.96
CA PRO A 23 -1.97 -3.93 -2.45
C PRO A 23 -3.01 -3.39 -1.45
N LEU A 24 -3.47 -4.19 -0.50
CA LEU A 24 -4.32 -3.69 0.60
C LEU A 24 -3.52 -2.83 1.59
N ALA A 25 -2.27 -3.22 1.87
CA ALA A 25 -1.37 -2.40 2.69
C ALA A 25 -1.03 -1.07 1.98
N MET A 26 -0.83 -1.11 0.66
CA MET A 26 -0.66 0.10 -0.18
C MET A 26 -1.78 1.11 0.02
N LEU A 27 -3.02 0.66 -0.15
CA LEU A 27 -4.23 1.45 0.06
C LEU A 27 -4.23 2.12 1.43
N TYR A 28 -3.97 1.34 2.47
CA TYR A 28 -3.94 1.84 3.84
C TYR A 28 -2.85 2.90 4.04
N PHE A 29 -1.61 2.65 3.62
CA PHE A 29 -0.52 3.60 3.84
C PHE A 29 -0.73 4.92 3.10
N LEU A 30 -1.15 4.85 1.83
CA LEU A 30 -1.47 6.03 1.03
C LEU A 30 -2.64 6.81 1.64
N TRP A 31 -3.74 6.12 1.98
CA TRP A 31 -4.92 6.73 2.61
C TRP A 31 -4.56 7.39 3.94
N LYS A 32 -3.78 6.70 4.78
CA LYS A 32 -3.43 7.18 6.11
C LYS A 32 -2.57 8.44 6.04
N ASN A 33 -1.67 8.54 5.07
CA ASN A 33 -0.91 9.76 4.82
C ASN A 33 -1.83 10.92 4.43
N PHE A 34 -2.72 10.76 3.44
CA PHE A 34 -3.65 11.82 3.05
C PHE A 34 -4.56 12.25 4.20
N GLN A 35 -5.05 11.30 5.02
CA GLN A 35 -5.80 11.60 6.23
C GLN A 35 -5.01 12.46 7.22
N ASN A 36 -3.77 12.08 7.49
CA ASN A 36 -2.90 12.78 8.43
C ASN A 36 -2.45 14.16 7.91
N MET A 37 -2.42 14.34 6.59
CA MET A 37 -2.25 15.63 5.92
C MET A 37 -3.55 16.46 5.83
N GLN A 38 -4.67 15.95 6.35
CA GLN A 38 -6.01 16.57 6.26
C GLN A 38 -6.52 16.76 4.81
N LEU A 39 -5.97 16.00 3.86
CA LEU A 39 -6.38 15.98 2.45
C LEU A 39 -7.47 14.92 2.24
N PHE A 40 -8.64 15.12 2.85
CA PHE A 40 -9.69 14.10 2.91
C PHE A 40 -10.30 13.72 1.55
N VAL A 41 -10.32 14.66 0.60
CA VAL A 41 -10.79 14.39 -0.77
C VAL A 41 -9.88 13.38 -1.45
N GLU A 42 -8.56 13.58 -1.35
CA GLU A 42 -7.57 12.68 -1.95
C GLU A 42 -7.52 11.34 -1.23
N ALA A 43 -7.70 11.33 0.10
CA ALA A 43 -7.85 10.10 0.86
C ALA A 43 -9.03 9.25 0.35
N LYS A 44 -10.17 9.86 0.03
CA LYS A 44 -11.33 9.14 -0.56
C LYS A 44 -11.01 8.61 -1.96
N LYS A 45 -10.30 9.39 -2.79
CA LYS A 45 -9.88 8.93 -4.13
C LYS A 45 -8.96 7.71 -4.05
N VAL A 46 -8.01 7.68 -3.11
CA VAL A 46 -7.15 6.51 -2.90
C VAL A 46 -7.96 5.27 -2.58
N ILE A 47 -8.92 5.35 -1.66
CA ILE A 47 -9.78 4.21 -1.34
C ILE A 47 -10.61 3.80 -2.56
N PHE A 48 -11.26 4.74 -3.24
CA PHE A 48 -12.12 4.42 -4.38
C PHE A 48 -11.34 3.82 -5.56
N TYR A 49 -10.35 4.53 -6.09
CA TYR A 49 -9.57 4.05 -7.24
C TYR A 49 -8.69 2.86 -6.88
N GLY A 50 -8.13 2.85 -5.67
CA GLY A 50 -7.31 1.74 -5.22
C GLY A 50 -8.12 0.46 -5.00
N SER A 51 -9.37 0.54 -4.51
CA SER A 51 -10.25 -0.62 -4.43
C SER A 51 -10.59 -1.18 -5.82
N ILE A 52 -10.88 -0.30 -6.79
CA ILE A 52 -11.07 -0.71 -8.19
C ILE A 52 -9.81 -1.41 -8.72
N PHE A 53 -8.63 -0.82 -8.49
CA PHE A 53 -7.35 -1.42 -8.86
C PHE A 53 -7.15 -2.80 -8.24
N VAL A 54 -7.43 -2.98 -6.95
CA VAL A 54 -7.30 -4.27 -6.26
C VAL A 54 -8.20 -5.34 -6.88
N VAL A 55 -9.44 -5.00 -7.23
CA VAL A 55 -10.36 -5.93 -7.90
C VAL A 55 -9.81 -6.32 -9.27
N ILE A 56 -9.40 -5.34 -10.09
CA ILE A 56 -8.81 -5.60 -11.40
C ILE A 56 -7.55 -6.47 -11.26
N LEU A 57 -6.68 -6.16 -10.30
CA LEU A 57 -5.46 -6.93 -10.04
C LEU A 57 -5.80 -8.38 -9.68
N ALA A 58 -6.75 -8.61 -8.77
CA ALA A 58 -7.18 -9.95 -8.40
C ALA A 58 -7.75 -10.73 -9.60
N THR A 59 -8.60 -10.10 -10.41
CA THR A 59 -9.15 -10.71 -11.63
C THR A 59 -8.07 -11.03 -12.65
N CYS A 60 -7.13 -10.11 -12.90
CA CYS A 60 -6.01 -10.34 -13.82
C CYS A 60 -5.11 -11.50 -13.36
N LEU A 61 -4.84 -11.60 -12.05
CA LEU A 61 -4.07 -12.71 -11.49
C LEU A 61 -4.84 -14.04 -11.58
N GLN A 62 -6.15 -14.03 -11.40
CA GLN A 62 -6.99 -15.23 -11.52
C GLN A 62 -7.10 -15.75 -12.97
N LEU A 63 -7.22 -14.83 -13.94
CA LEU A 63 -7.28 -15.16 -15.37
C LEU A 63 -5.89 -15.37 -15.98
N SER A 64 -4.83 -15.27 -15.18
CA SER A 64 -3.47 -15.43 -15.65
C SER A 64 -3.23 -16.88 -16.11
N PRO A 65 -2.67 -17.10 -17.31
CA PRO A 65 -2.37 -18.43 -17.80
C PRO A 65 -1.48 -19.24 -16.85
N SER A 66 -1.75 -20.55 -16.74
CA SER A 66 -1.02 -21.46 -15.82
C SER A 66 0.47 -21.63 -16.13
N ASN A 67 0.90 -21.24 -17.33
CA ASN A 67 2.30 -21.25 -17.77
C ASN A 67 3.08 -19.98 -17.37
N ILE A 68 2.44 -18.99 -16.73
CA ILE A 68 3.14 -17.81 -16.24
C ILE A 68 4.09 -18.20 -15.10
N THR A 69 5.35 -17.75 -15.21
CA THR A 69 6.36 -17.95 -14.17
C THR A 69 5.90 -17.33 -12.85
N LEU A 70 6.04 -18.07 -11.75
CA LEU A 70 5.74 -17.61 -10.37
C LEU A 70 6.41 -16.28 -9.99
N LEU A 71 7.51 -15.93 -10.67
CA LEU A 71 8.21 -14.66 -10.53
C LEU A 71 7.34 -13.45 -10.91
N ILE A 72 6.41 -13.59 -11.87
CA ILE A 72 5.58 -12.46 -12.30
C ILE A 72 4.60 -12.06 -11.19
N PRO A 73 3.72 -12.95 -10.68
CA PRO A 73 2.80 -12.60 -9.60
C PRO A 73 3.50 -12.35 -8.26
N GLY A 74 4.59 -13.06 -7.98
CA GLY A 74 5.27 -13.04 -6.68
C GLY A 74 6.29 -11.91 -6.50
N LEU A 75 6.77 -11.30 -7.58
CA LEU A 75 7.82 -10.28 -7.50
C LEU A 75 7.57 -9.09 -8.42
N ILE A 76 7.38 -9.34 -9.71
CA ILE A 76 7.30 -8.27 -10.71
C ILE A 76 6.06 -7.41 -10.48
N VAL A 77 4.89 -8.04 -10.33
CA VAL A 77 3.62 -7.35 -10.07
C VAL A 77 3.71 -6.53 -8.77
N PRO A 78 4.15 -7.10 -7.63
CA PRO A 78 4.44 -6.35 -6.41
C PRO A 78 5.35 -5.16 -6.57
N PHE A 79 6.44 -5.35 -7.29
CA PHE A 79 7.40 -4.30 -7.53
C PHE A 79 6.77 -3.11 -8.27
N PHE A 80 6.01 -3.37 -9.33
CA PHE A 80 5.41 -2.30 -10.13
C PHE A 80 4.32 -1.52 -9.40
N TYR A 81 3.42 -2.18 -8.68
CA TYR A 81 2.42 -1.42 -7.91
C TYR A 81 3.07 -0.70 -6.71
N ALA A 82 4.15 -1.24 -6.13
CA ALA A 82 4.92 -0.53 -5.11
C ALA A 82 5.59 0.72 -5.68
N LEU A 83 6.13 0.66 -6.91
CA LEU A 83 6.63 1.84 -7.62
C LEU A 83 5.54 2.88 -7.87
N ALA A 84 4.32 2.45 -8.21
CA ALA A 84 3.19 3.37 -8.32
C ALA A 84 2.87 4.05 -6.97
N ALA A 85 2.89 3.29 -5.87
CA ALA A 85 2.70 3.83 -4.53
C ALA A 85 3.81 4.83 -4.13
N LEU A 86 5.06 4.51 -4.48
CA LEU A 86 6.20 5.40 -4.30
C LEU A 86 5.98 6.71 -5.07
N GLN A 87 5.61 6.62 -6.34
CA GLN A 87 5.36 7.79 -7.19
C GLN A 87 4.22 8.65 -6.66
N ILE A 88 3.12 8.05 -6.21
CA ILE A 88 2.00 8.79 -5.59
C ILE A 88 2.49 9.50 -4.33
N SER A 89 3.25 8.80 -3.47
CA SER A 89 3.75 9.39 -2.23
C SER A 89 4.75 10.52 -2.47
N THR A 90 5.65 10.41 -3.46
CA THR A 90 6.62 11.46 -3.76
C THR A 90 6.00 12.68 -4.44
N SER A 91 4.98 12.49 -5.29
CA SER A 91 4.40 13.58 -6.09
C SER A 91 3.20 14.26 -5.45
N MET A 92 2.41 13.53 -4.66
CA MET A 92 1.14 14.01 -4.11
C MET A 92 1.11 14.09 -2.57
N GLN A 93 2.14 13.58 -1.89
CA GLN A 93 2.23 13.61 -0.43
C GLN A 93 3.47 14.42 0.01
N VAL A 94 4.24 13.90 0.96
CA VAL A 94 5.40 14.60 1.54
C VAL A 94 6.63 13.73 1.45
N THR A 95 7.77 14.35 1.18
CA THR A 95 9.05 13.65 1.16
C THR A 95 9.59 13.48 2.59
N LYS A 96 10.57 12.59 2.75
CA LYS A 96 11.26 12.42 4.04
C LYS A 96 11.87 13.74 4.54
N LYS A 97 12.42 14.56 3.64
CA LYS A 97 13.02 15.86 3.97
C LYS A 97 11.97 16.85 4.48
N ASP A 98 10.78 16.85 3.88
CA ASP A 98 9.68 17.73 4.32
C ASP A 98 9.16 17.35 5.71
N ILE A 99 9.13 16.05 6.03
CA ILE A 99 8.75 15.56 7.36
C ILE A 99 9.78 16.00 8.41
N GLU A 100 11.08 15.92 8.09
CA GLU A 100 12.16 16.33 9.01
C GLU A 100 12.22 17.86 9.21
N ALA A 101 11.87 18.64 8.19
CA ALA A 101 11.85 20.10 8.26
C ALA A 101 10.63 20.66 9.00
N ASN A 102 9.54 19.89 9.14
CA ASN A 102 8.29 20.35 9.73
C ASN A 102 8.10 19.80 11.16
N SER A 103 8.12 20.69 12.16
CA SER A 103 7.90 20.34 13.57
C SER A 103 6.52 19.76 13.88
N SER A 104 5.55 19.93 12.98
CA SER A 104 4.19 19.39 13.12
C SER A 104 4.08 17.92 12.71
N TRP A 105 5.07 17.39 11.98
CA TRP A 105 5.07 16.03 11.47
C TRP A 105 6.18 15.19 12.10
N ARG A 106 6.01 13.87 12.07
CA ARG A 106 7.05 12.93 12.46
C ARG A 106 7.02 11.72 11.54
N ILE A 107 8.18 11.14 11.28
CA ILE A 107 8.28 9.88 10.55
C ILE A 107 7.59 8.79 11.37
N GLN A 108 6.76 7.98 10.71
CA GLN A 108 6.06 6.88 11.34
C GLN A 108 7.00 5.74 11.71
N SER A 109 6.69 5.01 12.79
CA SER A 109 7.47 3.85 13.24
C SER A 109 7.43 2.70 12.22
N LEU A 110 8.57 2.02 12.02
CA LEU A 110 8.66 0.80 11.21
C LEU A 110 7.78 -0.32 11.77
N TRP A 111 7.59 -0.39 13.09
CA TRP A 111 6.69 -1.36 13.73
C TRP A 111 5.23 -1.18 13.29
N ASN A 112 4.81 0.06 13.01
CA ASN A 112 3.48 0.30 12.44
C ASN A 112 3.37 -0.20 11.00
N ILE A 113 4.46 -0.17 10.22
CA ILE A 113 4.44 -0.74 8.87
C ILE A 113 4.29 -2.25 8.95
N ILE A 114 5.03 -2.91 9.84
CA ILE A 114 4.94 -4.37 10.01
C ILE A 114 3.57 -4.75 10.54
N GLY A 115 3.08 -4.08 11.60
CA GLY A 115 1.80 -4.39 12.23
C GLY A 115 0.60 -4.20 11.28
N PHE A 116 0.47 -3.03 10.68
CA PHE A 116 -0.62 -2.79 9.72
C PHE A 116 -0.39 -3.52 8.40
N GLY A 117 0.86 -3.68 7.97
CA GLY A 117 1.20 -4.49 6.81
C GLY A 117 0.67 -5.91 6.95
N LEU A 118 1.01 -6.61 8.04
CA LEU A 118 0.49 -7.95 8.32
C LEU A 118 -1.04 -7.98 8.45
N LEU A 119 -1.63 -6.98 9.09
CA LEU A 119 -3.08 -6.88 9.25
C LEU A 119 -3.82 -6.88 7.90
N PHE A 120 -3.25 -6.25 6.87
CA PHE A 120 -3.84 -6.20 5.53
C PHE A 120 -3.34 -7.31 4.61
N TYR A 121 -2.12 -7.81 4.84
CA TYR A 121 -1.51 -8.88 4.06
C TYR A 121 -2.23 -10.21 4.27
N LEU A 122 -2.53 -10.58 5.53
CA LEU A 122 -3.15 -11.88 5.83
C LEU A 122 -4.55 -12.04 5.18
N PRO A 123 -5.46 -11.04 5.24
CA PRO A 123 -6.73 -11.10 4.50
C PRO A 123 -6.55 -11.15 2.99
N TRP A 124 -5.56 -10.44 2.44
CA TRP A 124 -5.26 -10.45 1.00
C TRP A 124 -4.84 -11.85 0.54
N GLU A 125 -3.88 -12.46 1.24
CA GLU A 125 -3.41 -13.81 0.95
C GLU A 125 -4.53 -14.84 1.09
N LEU A 126 -5.33 -14.76 2.16
CA LEU A 126 -6.47 -15.65 2.35
C LEU A 126 -7.50 -15.52 1.22
N PHE A 127 -7.85 -14.28 0.85
CA PHE A 127 -8.77 -14.01 -0.25
C PHE A 127 -8.25 -14.61 -1.57
N PHE A 128 -6.96 -14.42 -1.85
CA PHE A 128 -6.34 -14.96 -3.07
C PHE A 128 -6.32 -16.49 -3.09
N MET A 129 -6.00 -17.14 -1.96
CA MET A 129 -6.05 -18.60 -1.83
C MET A 129 -7.47 -19.15 -2.05
N LEU A 130 -8.50 -18.47 -1.54
CA LEU A 130 -9.90 -18.86 -1.74
C LEU A 130 -10.32 -18.73 -3.20
N LEU A 131 -9.92 -17.66 -3.88
CA LEU A 131 -10.18 -17.47 -5.31
C LEU A 131 -9.56 -18.57 -6.16
N GLN A 132 -8.33 -18.99 -5.85
CA GLN A 132 -7.67 -20.07 -6.59
C GLN A 132 -8.40 -21.41 -6.43
N LYS A 133 -8.89 -21.75 -5.24
CA LYS A 133 -9.63 -23.00 -5.01
C LYS A 133 -10.92 -23.10 -5.83
N ILE A 134 -11.64 -21.99 -6.02
CA ILE A 134 -12.87 -21.96 -6.82
C ILE A 134 -12.59 -22.35 -8.28
N ASN A 135 -11.40 -22.08 -8.80
CA ASN A 135 -11.06 -22.36 -10.21
C ASN A 135 -10.57 -23.80 -10.46
N VAL A 136 -10.35 -24.58 -9.38
CA VAL A 136 -9.86 -25.97 -9.45
C VAL A 136 -10.96 -27.00 -9.14
N ALA A 137 -12.13 -26.54 -8.68
CA ALA A 137 -13.32 -27.34 -8.40
C ALA A 137 -14.31 -27.29 -9.58
#